data_AF-A0AAD4ZB83-F1
#
_entry.id   AF-A0AAD4ZB83-F1
#
_cell.length_a   1.000
_cell.length_b   1.000
_cell.length_c   1.000
_cell.angle_alpha   90.00
_cell.angle_beta   90.00
_cell.angle_gamma   90.00
#
_symmetry.space_group_name_H-M   'P 1'
#
loop_
_entity.id
_entity.type
_entity.pdbx_description
1 polymer ?
#
loop_
_entity_poly.entity_id
_entity_poly.type
_entity_poly.pdbx_seq_one_letter_code
_entity_poly.pdbx_strand_id
1 'polypeptide(L)'
;MEFKLNGSNYEIWASMIELHASTQGKLGYLTGNTNASDSQDPKFGKWKIADAVGKSWMLRTMEPSLLNMFHTLPTAKEIWDAVNQMFYDGSDISQLYEMRCQATRLKQESRPVFTYFAKHKAI
;
A
#
# COMPACT_ATOMS: atom_id res chain seq x y z
N MET A 1 -6.09 -1.99 -16.11
CA MET A 1 -4.63 -2.14 -15.98
C MET A 1 -4.40 -3.47 -15.27
N GLU A 2 -3.68 -4.38 -15.93
CA GLU A 2 -3.45 -5.74 -15.43
C GLU A 2 -2.28 -5.83 -14.44
N PHE A 3 -1.46 -4.78 -14.36
CA PHE A 3 -0.34 -4.71 -13.41
C PHE A 3 -0.81 -4.21 -12.04
N LYS A 4 -0.87 -5.10 -11.05
CA LYS A 4 -1.24 -4.79 -9.67
C LYS A 4 -0.07 -4.99 -8.73
N LEU A 5 0.10 -4.11 -7.75
CA LEU A 5 1.03 -4.27 -6.64
C LEU A 5 0.62 -5.51 -5.85
N ASN A 6 1.53 -6.48 -5.73
CA ASN A 6 1.33 -7.75 -5.02
C ASN A 6 2.42 -8.03 -3.97
N GLY A 7 3.20 -6.99 -3.64
CA GLY A 7 4.24 -7.01 -2.62
C GLY A 7 5.63 -7.43 -3.10
N SER A 8 5.75 -8.21 -4.18
CA SER A 8 7.06 -8.59 -4.74
C SER A 8 7.47 -7.72 -5.94
N ASN A 9 6.56 -6.92 -6.48
CA ASN A 9 6.76 -6.14 -7.70
C ASN A 9 6.81 -4.62 -7.46
N TYR A 10 7.11 -4.20 -6.23
CA TYR A 10 7.08 -2.80 -5.83
C TYR A 10 7.94 -1.89 -6.73
N GLU A 11 9.17 -2.26 -7.05
CA GLU A 11 10.05 -1.40 -7.88
C GLU A 11 9.45 -1.09 -9.25
N ILE A 12 8.89 -2.11 -9.91
CA ILE A 12 8.23 -1.97 -11.21
C ILE A 12 6.95 -1.15 -11.06
N TRP A 13 6.17 -1.42 -10.02
CA TRP A 13 4.94 -0.69 -9.73
C TRP A 13 5.22 0.79 -9.47
N ALA A 14 6.18 1.12 -8.61
CA ALA A 14 6.58 2.48 -8.29
C ALA A 14 7.01 3.24 -9.55
N SER A 15 7.85 2.62 -10.39
CA SER A 15 8.26 3.18 -11.69
C SER A 15 7.07 3.48 -12.61
N MET A 16 6.09 2.58 -12.69
CA MET A 16 4.86 2.82 -13.46
C MET A 16 4.05 3.98 -12.86
N ILE A 17 3.99 4.07 -11.53
CA ILE A 17 3.23 5.13 -10.86
C ILE A 17 3.83 6.51 -11.15
N GLU A 18 5.13 6.64 -10.99
CA GLU A 18 5.88 7.87 -11.27
C GLU A 18 5.78 8.26 -12.74
N LEU A 19 5.90 7.30 -13.67
CA LEU A 19 5.74 7.55 -15.10
C LEU A 19 4.34 8.11 -15.41
N HIS A 20 3.29 7.47 -14.91
CA HIS A 20 1.92 7.94 -15.13
C HIS A 20 1.69 9.34 -14.56
N ALA A 21 2.14 9.60 -13.33
CA ALA A 21 2.02 10.91 -12.71
C ALA A 21 2.79 11.98 -13.50
N SER A 22 3.97 11.63 -14.03
CA SER A 22 4.78 12.50 -14.88
C SER A 22 4.08 12.84 -16.19
N THR A 23 3.48 11.85 -16.87
CA THR A 23 2.72 12.10 -18.12
C THR A 23 1.53 13.03 -17.94
N GLN A 24 1.01 13.15 -16.71
CA GLN A 24 -0.09 14.04 -16.37
C GLN A 24 0.37 15.38 -15.77
N GLY A 25 1.68 15.60 -15.59
CA GLY A 25 2.20 16.78 -14.88
C GLY A 25 1.82 16.82 -13.40
N LYS A 26 1.54 15.66 -12.79
CA LYS A 26 1.04 15.52 -11.41
C LYS A 26 2.04 14.87 -10.46
N LEU A 27 3.30 14.67 -10.87
CA LEU A 27 4.33 14.05 -10.03
C LEU A 27 4.47 14.76 -8.67
N GLY A 28 4.31 16.09 -8.63
CA GLY A 28 4.39 16.87 -7.40
C GLY A 28 3.35 16.54 -6.32
N TYR A 29 2.23 15.90 -6.69
CA TYR A 29 1.21 15.42 -5.74
C TYR A 29 1.66 14.15 -5.00
N LEU A 30 2.56 13.36 -5.59
CA LEU A 30 3.16 12.18 -4.96
C LEU A 30 4.34 12.58 -4.07
N THR A 31 5.23 13.43 -4.60
CA THR A 31 6.45 13.83 -3.87
C THR A 31 6.18 14.86 -2.77
N GLY A 32 5.05 15.57 -2.83
CA GLY A 32 4.73 16.67 -1.93
C GLY A 32 5.25 18.03 -2.40
N ASN A 33 5.83 18.12 -3.60
CA ASN A 33 6.22 19.41 -4.18
C ASN A 33 4.99 20.28 -4.51
N THR A 34 3.82 19.66 -4.64
CA THR A 34 2.52 20.34 -4.76
C THR A 34 1.75 20.22 -3.45
N ASN A 35 2.01 21.14 -2.53
CA ASN A 35 1.34 21.19 -1.23
C ASN A 35 -0.16 21.39 -1.37
N ALA A 36 -0.92 20.84 -0.42
CA ALA A 36 -2.31 21.19 -0.23
C ALA A 36 -2.41 22.71 -0.10
N SER A 37 -3.08 23.36 -1.06
CA SER A 37 -3.44 24.76 -0.93
C SER A 37 -4.28 24.94 0.33
N ASP A 38 -4.23 26.13 0.94
CA ASP A 38 -5.17 26.46 2.02
C ASP A 38 -6.60 26.18 1.55
N SER A 39 -7.43 25.62 2.43
CA SER A 39 -8.87 25.44 2.19
C SER A 39 -9.59 26.71 1.70
N GLN A 40 -9.05 27.89 2.01
CA GLN A 40 -9.55 29.20 1.57
C GLN A 40 -9.03 29.62 0.18
N ASP A 41 -8.04 28.93 -0.39
CA ASP A 41 -7.51 29.22 -1.72
C ASP A 41 -8.51 28.76 -2.79
N PRO A 42 -8.93 29.63 -3.74
CA PRO A 42 -9.73 29.23 -4.89
C PRO A 42 -9.17 28.05 -5.70
N LYS A 43 -7.87 27.78 -5.62
CA LYS A 43 -7.18 26.65 -6.27
C LYS A 43 -7.31 25.33 -5.50
N PHE A 44 -7.76 25.34 -4.24
CA PHE A 44 -7.90 24.14 -3.42
C PHE A 44 -8.80 23.08 -4.07
N GLY A 45 -9.89 23.50 -4.71
CA GLY A 45 -10.77 22.56 -5.43
C GLY A 45 -10.05 21.83 -6.56
N LYS A 46 -9.20 22.53 -7.32
CA LYS A 46 -8.38 21.93 -8.40
C LYS A 46 -7.33 20.97 -7.83
N TRP A 47 -6.68 21.36 -6.73
CA TRP A 47 -5.73 20.51 -6.03
C TRP A 47 -6.40 19.21 -5.56
N LYS A 48 -7.56 19.31 -4.90
CA LYS A 48 -8.30 18.15 -4.37
C LYS A 48 -8.72 17.17 -5.46
N ILE A 49 -9.12 17.66 -6.63
CA ILE A 49 -9.43 16.80 -7.78
C ILE A 49 -8.19 16.07 -8.28
N ALA A 50 -7.05 16.77 -8.42
CA ALA A 50 -5.81 16.16 -8.89
C ALA A 50 -5.26 15.12 -7.90
N ASP A 51 -5.31 15.41 -6.60
CA ASP A 51 -4.96 14.49 -5.52
C ASP A 51 -5.86 13.23 -5.54
N ALA A 52 -7.18 13.42 -5.64
CA ALA A 52 -8.14 12.31 -5.71
C ALA A 52 -7.91 11.40 -6.94
N VAL A 53 -7.50 11.98 -8.08
CA VAL A 53 -7.13 11.19 -9.27
C VAL A 53 -5.89 10.34 -8.99
N GLY A 54 -4.84 10.92 -8.39
CA GLY A 54 -3.64 10.18 -8.00
C GLY A 54 -3.96 9.03 -7.04
N LYS A 55 -4.74 9.32 -6.00
CA LYS A 55 -5.22 8.32 -5.02
C LYS A 55 -6.02 7.19 -5.69
N SER A 56 -7.04 7.52 -6.49
CA SER A 56 -7.87 6.53 -7.18
C SER A 56 -7.03 5.60 -8.05
N TRP A 57 -6.03 6.14 -8.73
CA TRP A 57 -5.22 5.35 -9.64
C TRP A 57 -4.25 4.42 -8.90
N MET A 58 -3.58 4.88 -7.84
CA MET A 58 -2.78 4.01 -6.97
C MET A 58 -3.61 2.89 -6.34
N LEU A 59 -4.79 3.20 -5.79
CA LEU A 59 -5.64 2.16 -5.17
C LEU A 59 -6.13 1.13 -6.19
N ARG A 60 -6.44 1.55 -7.42
CA ARG A 60 -6.89 0.65 -8.49
C ARG A 60 -5.81 -0.34 -8.94
N THR A 61 -4.53 0.05 -8.83
CA THR A 61 -3.39 -0.76 -9.20
C THR A 61 -2.81 -1.52 -8.01
N MET A 62 -3.57 -1.70 -6.92
CA MET A 62 -3.20 -2.54 -5.79
C MET A 62 -4.03 -3.84 -5.77
N GLU A 63 -3.46 -4.90 -5.24
CA GLU A 63 -4.25 -6.07 -4.82
C GLU A 63 -5.20 -5.71 -3.66
N PRO A 64 -6.35 -6.42 -3.53
CA PRO A 64 -7.36 -6.08 -2.52
C PRO A 64 -6.83 -6.04 -1.07
N SER A 65 -5.87 -6.90 -0.74
CA SER A 65 -5.24 -6.95 0.59
C SER A 65 -4.48 -5.65 0.90
N LEU A 66 -3.76 -5.11 -0.07
CA LEU A 66 -3.01 -3.87 0.05
C LEU A 66 -3.91 -2.65 -0.02
N LEU A 67 -4.90 -2.65 -0.92
CA LEU A 67 -5.91 -1.59 -0.99
C LEU A 67 -6.56 -1.37 0.37
N ASN A 68 -6.93 -2.45 1.08
CA ASN A 68 -7.54 -2.35 2.40
C ASN A 68 -6.65 -1.65 3.43
N MET A 69 -5.32 -1.75 3.31
CA MET A 69 -4.37 -1.08 4.20
C MET A 69 -4.27 0.43 3.94
N PHE A 70 -4.41 0.87 2.69
CA PHE A 70 -4.11 2.25 2.29
C PHE A 70 -5.33 3.12 1.97
N HIS A 71 -6.51 2.54 1.73
CA HIS A 71 -7.67 3.30 1.23
C HIS A 71 -8.15 4.43 2.15
N THR A 72 -7.93 4.30 3.46
CA THR A 72 -8.32 5.29 4.47
C THR A 72 -7.40 6.51 4.50
N LEU A 73 -6.22 6.44 3.88
CA LEU A 73 -5.25 7.54 3.89
C LEU A 73 -5.81 8.75 3.11
N PRO A 74 -5.76 9.98 3.67
CA PRO A 74 -6.47 11.12 3.11
C PRO A 74 -6.00 11.52 1.71
N THR A 75 -4.69 11.52 1.46
CA THR A 75 -4.07 12.09 0.26
C THR A 75 -3.32 11.05 -0.58
N ALA A 76 -3.07 11.39 -1.85
CA ALA A 76 -2.22 10.60 -2.72
C ALA A 76 -0.79 10.48 -2.16
N LYS A 77 -0.26 11.57 -1.60
CA LYS A 77 1.06 11.59 -0.95
C LYS A 77 1.15 10.60 0.20
N GLU A 78 0.16 10.59 1.10
CA GLU A 78 0.20 9.67 2.25
C GLU A 78 0.16 8.20 1.81
N ILE A 79 -0.60 7.88 0.76
CA ILE A 79 -0.59 6.53 0.17
C ILE A 79 0.81 6.23 -0.39
N TRP A 80 1.37 7.14 -1.18
CA TRP A 80 2.70 6.98 -1.77
C TRP A 80 3.77 6.76 -0.70
N ASP A 81 3.82 7.62 0.30
CA ASP A 81 4.79 7.54 1.40
C ASP A 81 4.60 6.25 2.23
N ALA A 82 3.35 5.83 2.49
CA ALA A 82 3.08 4.60 3.24
C ALA A 82 3.41 3.33 2.45
N VAL A 83 3.16 3.31 1.13
CA VAL A 83 3.53 2.18 0.25
C VAL A 83 5.05 2.11 0.14
N ASN A 84 5.72 3.24 -0.06
CA ASN A 84 7.18 3.30 -0.05
C ASN A 84 7.70 2.82 1.30
N GLN A 85 7.19 3.31 2.43
CA GLN A 85 7.63 2.82 3.74
C GLN A 85 7.39 1.31 3.92
N MET A 86 6.32 0.74 3.35
CA MET A 86 5.99 -0.68 3.49
C MET A 86 6.87 -1.59 2.63
N PHE A 87 7.26 -1.16 1.43
CA PHE A 87 7.91 -2.02 0.43
C PHE A 87 9.30 -1.55 -0.01
N TYR A 88 9.62 -0.28 0.18
CA TYR A 88 10.97 0.24 0.06
C TYR A 88 11.73 -0.17 1.32
N ASP A 89 12.42 -1.29 1.18
CA ASP A 89 13.17 -1.86 2.27
C ASP A 89 14.52 -1.14 2.46
N GLY A 90 14.80 -0.74 3.68
CA GLY A 90 16.19 -0.60 4.10
C GLY A 90 16.85 -1.97 4.35
N SER A 91 16.12 -2.94 4.92
CA SER A 91 16.49 -4.38 5.12
C SER A 91 15.53 -5.25 6.00
N ASP A 92 14.38 -4.76 6.50
CA ASP A 92 13.59 -5.39 7.59
C ASP A 92 12.05 -5.50 7.42
N ILE A 93 11.39 -4.83 6.46
CA ILE A 93 9.91 -4.74 6.47
C ILE A 93 9.22 -5.93 5.75
N SER A 94 9.93 -6.59 4.83
CA SER A 94 9.50 -7.86 4.23
C SER A 94 9.29 -8.95 5.28
N GLN A 95 10.13 -8.98 6.32
CA GLN A 95 9.94 -9.88 7.47
C GLN A 95 8.69 -9.51 8.26
N LEU A 96 8.38 -8.23 8.46
CA LEU A 96 7.16 -7.83 9.17
C LEU A 96 5.89 -8.19 8.40
N TYR A 97 5.89 -8.10 7.07
CA TYR A 97 4.78 -8.56 6.24
C TYR A 97 4.68 -10.08 6.23
N GLU A 98 5.80 -10.80 6.14
CA GLU A 98 5.82 -12.26 6.22
C GLU A 98 5.34 -12.74 7.60
N MET A 99 5.76 -12.08 8.68
CA MET A 99 5.29 -12.33 10.05
C MET A 99 3.81 -11.99 10.22
N ARG A 100 3.31 -10.87 9.66
CA ARG A 100 1.88 -10.55 9.66
C ARG A 100 1.07 -11.56 8.84
N CYS A 101 1.60 -12.02 7.70
CA CYS A 101 0.99 -13.05 6.88
C CYS A 101 0.98 -14.42 7.59
N GLN A 102 2.07 -14.80 8.26
CA GLN A 102 2.15 -16.01 9.07
C GLN A 102 1.19 -15.93 10.27
N ALA A 103 1.15 -14.82 10.99
CA ALA A 103 0.22 -14.61 12.10
C ALA A 103 -1.24 -14.65 11.65
N THR A 104 -1.54 -14.14 10.44
CA THR A 104 -2.88 -14.21 9.85
C THR A 104 -3.23 -15.62 9.39
N ARG A 105 -2.28 -16.36 8.79
CA ARG A 105 -2.43 -17.78 8.45
C ARG A 105 -2.67 -18.66 9.68
N LEU A 106 -1.89 -18.47 10.75
CA LEU A 106 -2.05 -19.18 12.03
C LEU A 106 -3.41 -18.89 12.70
N LYS A 107 -3.91 -17.65 12.60
CA LYS A 107 -5.27 -17.30 13.05
C LYS A 107 -6.36 -17.91 12.16
N GLN A 108 -6.12 -18.09 10.86
CA GLN A 108 -7.07 -18.73 9.94
C GLN A 108 -7.08 -20.27 10.03
N GLU A 109 -5.98 -20.88 10.48
CA GLU A 109 -5.88 -22.33 10.71
C GLU A 109 -6.31 -22.78 12.11
N SER A 110 -6.84 -21.85 12.92
CA SER A 110 -7.45 -22.15 14.22
C SER A 110 -8.78 -22.91 14.06
N ARG A 111 -8.69 -24.17 13.64
CA ARG A 111 -9.68 -25.21 13.95
C ARG A 111 -9.59 -25.51 15.46
N PRO A 112 -10.69 -25.95 16.10
CA PRO A 112 -10.78 -26.02 17.56
C PRO A 112 -9.65 -26.86 18.17
N VAL A 113 -9.14 -26.42 19.33
CA VAL A 113 -8.07 -27.01 20.17
C VAL A 113 -8.52 -28.34 20.80
N PHE A 114 -9.08 -29.25 20.01
CA PHE A 114 -9.59 -30.52 20.51
C PHE A 114 -9.41 -31.67 19.53
N THR A 115 -8.21 -31.81 18.96
CA THR A 115 -7.71 -33.14 18.61
C THR A 115 -6.28 -33.33 19.09
N TYR A 116 -6.20 -33.79 20.33
CA TYR A 116 -5.33 -34.87 20.79
C TYR A 116 -3.81 -34.64 20.76
N PHE A 117 -3.33 -34.09 21.88
CA PHE A 117 -2.29 -34.75 22.67
C PHE A 117 -2.49 -36.27 22.65
N ALA A 118 -1.69 -37.01 21.89
CA ALA A 118 -1.37 -38.40 22.17
C ALA A 118 -0.13 -38.85 21.37
N LYS A 119 0.98 -39.02 22.12
CA LYS A 119 1.97 -40.11 21.99
C LYS A 119 2.86 -40.13 20.73
N HIS A 120 4.19 -40.12 20.76
CA HIS A 120 5.23 -40.43 21.75
C HIS A 120 6.51 -39.66 21.36
N LYS A 121 7.13 -38.88 22.26
CA LYS A 121 8.38 -39.23 22.98
C LYS A 121 9.39 -40.06 22.18
N ALA A 122 10.55 -39.44 21.93
CA ALA A 122 11.88 -40.01 21.63
C ALA A 122 11.99 -40.89 20.37
N ILE A 123 12.82 -40.47 19.40
CA ILE A 123 14.26 -40.74 19.30
C ILE A 123 14.86 -39.67 18.40
#